data_AF-A0A6J8B669-F1
#
_entry.id   AF-A0A6J8B669-F1
#
_cell.length_a   1.000
_cell.length_b   1.000
_cell.length_c   1.000
_cell.angle_alpha   90.00
_cell.angle_beta   90.00
_cell.angle_gamma   90.00
#
_symmetry.space_group_name_H-M   'P 1'
#
loop_
_entity.id
_entity.type
_entity.pdbx_description
1 polymer ?
#
loop_
_entity_poly.entity_id
_entity_poly.type
_entity_poly.pdbx_seq_one_letter_code
_entity_poly.pdbx_strand_id
1 'polypeptide(L)'
;MNSVITWVSSIKSVSNTESAAKIAKSVVHTLNPVFTREFQTTFEDSMTESLNLSPRETPQEKRKKTNQILTENTRSINKAIQNENEDEKKFLSSGKSYAQYERERKLYFTSKPKAKENMIVRVRKEMEGMCKPKKHHGNFDNYIFEKEKFLEEISSLSAGSNVNWSALARKFDVKTIKNQVPTNRGQVLMMFAKSNDINVYQFNTQSRLSGRDYIRRVKRVKKKLLKTKVTMPLPRSAKKLRAVVKTQVNDGTIKVGRPIAPKNILD
;
A
#
# COMPACT_ATOMS: atom_id res chain seq x y z
N MET A 1 34.03 -55.66 -55.56
CA MET A 1 33.74 -56.61 -54.46
C MET A 1 33.84 -55.87 -53.13
N ASN A 2 32.67 -55.55 -52.59
CA ASN A 2 32.29 -55.60 -51.17
C ASN A 2 33.36 -55.33 -50.10
N SER A 3 33.31 -54.11 -49.54
CA SER A 3 33.03 -53.85 -48.10
C SER A 3 32.87 -52.32 -47.92
N VAL A 4 31.83 -51.64 -48.40
CA VAL A 4 30.41 -51.73 -48.05
C VAL A 4 30.20 -51.86 -46.53
N ILE A 5 29.89 -50.70 -45.93
CA ILE A 5 28.92 -50.50 -44.84
C ILE A 5 29.35 -51.06 -43.48
N THR A 6 29.84 -50.17 -42.61
CA THR A 6 29.30 -49.90 -41.26
C THR A 6 30.34 -49.16 -40.42
N TRP A 7 30.27 -47.83 -40.35
CA TRP A 7 30.56 -47.11 -39.10
C TRP A 7 29.74 -45.81 -39.01
N VAL A 8 28.57 -45.83 -39.66
CA VAL A 8 27.45 -44.91 -39.43
C VAL A 8 26.41 -45.70 -38.64
N SER A 9 26.61 -45.86 -37.34
CA SER A 9 25.58 -46.42 -36.43
C SER A 9 25.99 -46.39 -34.96
N SER A 10 26.24 -45.20 -34.38
CA SER A 10 25.88 -44.93 -32.98
C SER A 10 26.06 -43.46 -32.59
N ILE A 11 25.25 -42.59 -33.19
CA ILE A 11 24.77 -41.43 -32.43
C ILE A 11 23.33 -41.74 -32.09
N LYS A 12 23.18 -42.57 -31.04
CA LYS A 12 21.90 -42.75 -30.36
C LYS A 12 21.46 -41.38 -29.87
N SER A 13 20.37 -40.88 -30.44
CA SER A 13 19.55 -39.82 -29.90
C SER A 13 19.00 -40.24 -28.53
N VAL A 14 19.78 -40.02 -27.47
CA VAL A 14 19.33 -40.16 -26.08
C VAL A 14 19.78 -38.91 -25.32
N SER A 15 18.80 -38.02 -25.13
CA SER A 15 18.62 -37.14 -23.98
C SER A 15 19.79 -37.05 -22.99
N ASN A 16 20.70 -36.11 -23.20
CA ASN A 16 21.65 -35.68 -22.17
C ASN A 16 21.89 -34.17 -22.26
N THR A 17 20.79 -33.42 -22.35
CA THR A 17 20.80 -31.94 -22.44
C THR A 17 21.51 -31.30 -21.25
N GLU A 18 21.46 -31.90 -20.06
CA GLU A 18 22.19 -31.42 -18.89
C GLU A 18 23.70 -31.62 -18.99
N SER A 19 24.15 -32.76 -19.54
CA SER A 19 25.58 -33.03 -19.74
C SER A 19 26.17 -32.08 -20.79
N ALA A 20 25.46 -31.91 -21.91
CA ALA A 20 25.84 -30.96 -22.96
C ALA A 20 25.85 -29.50 -22.43
N ALA A 21 24.88 -29.12 -21.60
CA ALA A 21 24.84 -27.79 -20.99
C ALA A 21 25.99 -27.56 -19.99
N LYS A 22 26.42 -28.58 -19.26
CA LYS A 22 27.59 -28.49 -18.36
C LYS A 22 28.89 -28.31 -19.13
N ILE A 23 29.06 -29.05 -20.22
CA ILE A 23 30.23 -28.93 -21.12
C ILE A 23 30.24 -27.54 -21.78
N ALA A 24 29.10 -27.06 -22.29
CA ALA A 24 29.01 -25.73 -22.87
C ALA A 24 29.37 -24.63 -21.86
N LYS A 25 28.92 -24.75 -20.60
CA LYS A 25 29.27 -23.80 -19.53
C LYS A 25 30.76 -23.79 -19.20
N SER A 26 31.42 -24.96 -19.17
CA SER A 26 32.86 -25.01 -18.90
C SER A 26 33.66 -24.38 -20.04
N VAL A 27 33.28 -24.63 -21.29
CA VAL A 27 33.89 -24.01 -22.47
C VAL A 27 33.74 -22.49 -22.43
N VAL A 28 32.52 -21.98 -22.19
CA VAL A 28 32.27 -20.54 -22.06
C VAL A 28 33.09 -19.93 -20.92
N HIS A 29 33.15 -20.59 -19.76
CA HIS A 29 33.93 -20.10 -18.62
C HIS A 29 35.44 -20.03 -18.92
N THR A 30 35.97 -20.99 -19.68
CA THR A 30 37.39 -21.03 -20.08
C THR A 30 37.70 -19.95 -21.12
N LEU A 31 36.78 -19.70 -22.05
CA LEU A 31 36.96 -18.73 -23.14
C LEU A 31 36.69 -17.29 -22.73
N ASN A 32 35.82 -17.05 -21.76
CA ASN A 32 35.43 -15.70 -21.31
C ASN A 32 36.64 -14.80 -20.94
N PRO A 33 37.65 -15.24 -20.15
CA PRO A 33 38.79 -14.38 -19.81
C PRO A 33 39.66 -14.02 -21.04
N VAL A 34 39.76 -14.92 -22.02
CA VAL A 34 40.47 -14.65 -23.28
C VAL A 34 39.67 -13.67 -24.13
N PHE A 35 38.36 -13.88 -24.24
CA PHE A 35 37.45 -13.03 -24.98
C PHE A 35 37.38 -11.61 -24.40
N THR A 36 37.26 -11.47 -23.08
CA THR A 36 37.22 -10.16 -22.41
C THR A 36 38.53 -9.39 -22.55
N ARG A 37 39.68 -10.09 -22.63
CA ARG A 37 40.98 -9.46 -22.88
C ARG A 37 41.07 -8.83 -24.27
N GLU A 38 40.55 -9.52 -25.29
CA GLU A 38 40.62 -9.08 -26.70
C GLU A 38 39.52 -8.06 -27.06
N PHE A 39 38.28 -8.28 -26.58
CA PHE A 39 37.11 -7.53 -27.03
C PHE A 39 36.54 -6.56 -26.00
N GLN A 40 37.17 -6.44 -24.82
CA GLN A 40 36.75 -5.57 -23.70
C GLN A 40 35.27 -5.71 -23.29
N THR A 41 34.63 -6.80 -23.70
CA THR A 41 33.23 -7.14 -23.46
C THR A 41 33.17 -8.59 -22.96
N THR A 42 32.11 -8.93 -22.22
CA THR A 42 31.93 -10.33 -21.80
C THR A 42 31.30 -11.13 -22.94
N PHE A 43 31.65 -12.42 -23.01
CA PHE A 43 31.06 -13.32 -24.01
C PHE A 43 29.54 -13.41 -23.86
N GLU A 44 29.03 -13.31 -22.63
CA GLU A 44 27.60 -13.29 -22.33
C GLU A 44 26.91 -12.03 -22.88
N ASP A 45 27.52 -10.84 -22.72
CA ASP A 45 26.95 -9.58 -23.22
C ASP A 45 26.89 -9.55 -24.75
N SER A 46 27.97 -9.97 -25.43
CA SER A 46 28.04 -10.02 -26.89
C SER A 46 27.05 -11.03 -27.49
N MET A 47 26.87 -12.19 -26.84
CA MET A 47 25.86 -13.17 -27.26
C MET A 47 24.43 -12.68 -26.97
N THR A 48 24.23 -11.96 -25.88
CA THR A 48 22.92 -11.38 -25.51
C THR A 48 22.50 -10.30 -26.52
N GLU A 49 23.44 -9.47 -26.95
CA GLU A 49 23.23 -8.44 -27.99
C GLU A 49 22.97 -9.06 -29.38
N SER A 50 23.81 -9.99 -29.82
CA SER A 50 23.67 -10.64 -31.14
C SER A 50 22.41 -11.50 -31.27
N LEU A 51 21.91 -12.08 -30.17
CA LEU A 51 20.70 -12.89 -30.15
C LEU A 51 19.44 -12.09 -29.74
N ASN A 52 19.55 -10.77 -29.53
CA ASN A 52 18.47 -9.92 -28.99
C ASN A 52 17.80 -10.51 -27.73
N LEU A 53 18.59 -11.18 -26.89
CA LEU A 53 18.10 -11.74 -25.64
C LEU A 53 18.04 -10.61 -24.61
N SER A 54 16.97 -10.56 -23.82
CA SER A 54 16.95 -9.67 -22.66
C SER A 54 17.72 -10.34 -21.51
N PRO A 55 18.54 -9.59 -20.75
CA PRO A 55 19.21 -10.15 -19.59
C PRO A 55 18.19 -10.74 -18.64
N ARG A 56 18.50 -11.90 -18.06
CA ARG A 56 17.59 -12.63 -17.18
C ARG A 56 17.28 -11.78 -15.94
N GLU A 57 16.11 -11.16 -15.93
CA GLU A 57 15.67 -10.38 -14.78
C GLU A 57 15.61 -11.24 -13.52
N THR A 58 16.16 -10.71 -12.44
CA THR A 58 16.09 -11.35 -11.13
C THR A 58 14.63 -11.43 -10.65
N PRO A 59 14.27 -12.40 -9.78
CA PRO A 59 12.93 -12.44 -9.18
C PRO A 59 12.55 -11.14 -8.44
N GLN A 60 13.53 -10.42 -7.90
CA GLN A 60 13.32 -9.15 -7.20
C GLN A 60 12.96 -8.02 -8.19
N GLU A 61 13.65 -7.93 -9.32
CA GLU A 61 13.36 -6.96 -10.38
C GLU A 61 12.00 -7.22 -11.02
N LYS A 62 11.68 -8.48 -11.31
CA LYS A 62 10.33 -8.87 -11.79
C LYS A 62 9.24 -8.40 -10.84
N ARG A 63 9.43 -8.61 -9.53
CA ARG A 63 8.49 -8.13 -8.49
C ARG A 63 8.40 -6.60 -8.48
N LYS A 64 9.52 -5.90 -8.59
CA LYS A 64 9.57 -4.43 -8.61
C LYS A 64 8.83 -3.88 -9.84
N LYS A 65 9.12 -4.39 -11.04
CA LYS A 65 8.44 -4.01 -12.29
C LYS A 65 6.94 -4.30 -12.24
N THR A 66 6.55 -5.49 -11.77
CA THR A 66 5.13 -5.84 -11.60
C THR A 66 4.40 -4.88 -10.65
N ASN A 67 5.03 -4.52 -9.53
CA ASN A 67 4.46 -3.57 -8.57
C ASN A 67 4.38 -2.15 -9.14
N GLN A 68 5.37 -1.73 -9.93
CA GLN A 68 5.35 -0.43 -10.62
C GLN A 68 4.20 -0.36 -11.63
N ILE A 69 4.10 -1.35 -12.52
CA ILE A 69 3.02 -1.46 -13.52
C ILE A 69 1.65 -1.47 -12.82
N LEU A 70 1.49 -2.25 -11.75
CA LEU A 70 0.24 -2.29 -11.00
C LEU A 70 -0.10 -0.93 -10.38
N THR A 71 0.91 -0.22 -9.85
CA THR A 71 0.73 1.09 -9.23
C THR A 71 0.35 2.14 -10.27
N GLU A 72 1.00 2.13 -11.43
CA GLU A 72 0.72 3.02 -12.56
C GLU A 72 -0.67 2.76 -13.14
N ASN A 73 -1.02 1.50 -13.39
CA ASN A 73 -2.36 1.11 -13.83
C ASN A 73 -3.43 1.52 -12.81
N THR A 74 -3.16 1.34 -11.51
CA THR A 74 -4.09 1.78 -10.47
C THR A 74 -4.23 3.31 -10.46
N ARG A 75 -3.15 4.05 -10.70
CA ARG A 75 -3.18 5.52 -10.78
C ARG A 75 -3.92 6.00 -12.02
N SER A 76 -3.65 5.43 -13.20
CA SER A 76 -4.33 5.79 -14.45
C SER A 76 -5.82 5.47 -14.39
N ILE A 77 -6.19 4.28 -13.89
CA ILE A 77 -7.59 3.90 -13.65
C ILE A 77 -8.24 4.86 -12.65
N ASN A 78 -7.59 5.18 -11.53
CA ASN A 78 -8.15 6.13 -10.57
C ASN A 78 -8.29 7.55 -11.14
N LYS A 79 -7.34 8.00 -11.98
CA LYS A 79 -7.42 9.30 -12.67
C LYS A 79 -8.57 9.31 -13.67
N ALA A 80 -8.66 8.31 -14.55
CA ALA A 80 -9.73 8.16 -15.52
C ALA A 80 -11.12 8.09 -14.85
N ILE A 81 -11.21 7.41 -13.70
CA ILE A 81 -12.43 7.36 -12.89
C ILE A 81 -12.72 8.68 -12.17
N GLN A 82 -11.69 9.46 -11.82
CA GLN A 82 -11.82 10.76 -11.19
C GLN A 82 -11.98 11.91 -12.19
N ASN A 83 -12.06 11.61 -13.49
CA ASN A 83 -12.24 12.63 -14.52
C ASN A 83 -13.51 13.45 -14.22
N GLU A 84 -13.23 14.68 -13.78
CA GLU A 84 -13.87 15.94 -14.11
C GLU A 84 -15.40 16.01 -13.99
N ASN A 85 -15.85 16.43 -12.80
CA ASN A 85 -17.16 17.07 -12.55
C ASN A 85 -18.42 16.26 -12.92
N GLU A 86 -18.31 15.03 -13.41
CA GLU A 86 -19.46 14.18 -13.68
C GLU A 86 -20.23 13.84 -12.40
N ASP A 87 -19.55 13.64 -11.28
CA ASP A 87 -20.21 13.34 -10.01
C ASP A 87 -21.01 14.53 -9.46
N GLU A 88 -20.56 15.75 -9.72
CA GLU A 88 -21.28 16.99 -9.42
C GLU A 88 -22.48 17.18 -10.33
N LYS A 89 -22.29 17.09 -11.65
CA LYS A 89 -23.39 17.19 -12.62
C LYS A 89 -24.46 16.14 -12.34
N LYS A 90 -24.04 14.90 -12.08
CA LYS A 90 -24.92 13.78 -11.72
C LYS A 90 -25.62 13.98 -10.38
N PHE A 91 -24.96 14.59 -9.40
CA PHE A 91 -25.61 14.93 -8.13
C PHE A 91 -26.67 16.02 -8.33
N LEU A 92 -26.32 17.12 -9.00
CA LEU A 92 -27.22 18.24 -9.25
C LEU A 92 -28.43 17.83 -10.09
N SER A 93 -28.25 16.96 -11.09
CA SER A 93 -29.36 16.44 -11.90
C SER A 93 -30.22 15.40 -11.17
N SER A 94 -29.70 14.75 -10.13
CA SER A 94 -30.42 13.66 -9.44
C SER A 94 -31.56 14.12 -8.53
N GLY A 95 -31.64 15.42 -8.20
CA GLY A 95 -32.61 15.94 -7.23
C GLY A 95 -32.44 15.42 -5.79
N LYS A 96 -31.35 14.71 -5.50
CA LYS A 96 -31.12 14.08 -4.19
C LYS A 96 -30.61 15.09 -3.17
N SER A 97 -31.07 14.96 -1.93
CA SER A 97 -30.46 15.68 -0.82
C SER A 97 -29.03 15.17 -0.54
N TYR A 98 -28.19 16.04 0.03
CA TYR A 98 -26.84 15.65 0.48
C TYR A 98 -26.84 14.45 1.43
N ALA A 99 -27.85 14.34 2.29
CA ALA A 99 -27.99 13.24 3.23
C ALA A 99 -28.30 11.91 2.52
N GLN A 100 -29.19 11.94 1.52
CA GLN A 100 -29.50 10.77 0.70
C GLN A 100 -28.28 10.33 -0.12
N TYR A 101 -27.60 11.27 -0.76
CA TYR A 101 -26.36 11.01 -1.48
C TYR A 101 -25.30 10.32 -0.61
N GLU A 102 -25.09 10.80 0.63
CA GLU A 102 -24.11 10.19 1.54
C GLU A 102 -24.55 8.78 2.00
N ARG A 103 -25.86 8.50 2.07
CA ARG A 103 -26.37 7.13 2.33
C ARG A 103 -26.04 6.20 1.16
N GLU A 104 -26.26 6.62 -0.07
CA GLU A 104 -25.95 5.84 -1.27
C GLU A 104 -24.45 5.63 -1.44
N ARG A 105 -23.64 6.68 -1.20
CA ARG A 105 -22.18 6.60 -1.19
C ARG A 105 -21.66 5.51 -0.23
N LYS A 106 -22.35 5.27 0.88
CA LYS A 106 -21.97 4.21 1.83
C LYS A 106 -22.12 2.79 1.26
N LEU A 107 -22.85 2.58 0.16
CA LEU A 107 -23.00 1.29 -0.53
C LEU A 107 -21.73 0.85 -1.26
N TYR A 108 -20.85 1.79 -1.60
CA TYR A 108 -19.52 1.53 -2.16
C TYR A 108 -18.53 0.95 -1.14
N PHE A 109 -18.95 0.85 0.12
CA PHE A 109 -18.16 0.24 1.18
C PHE A 109 -18.79 -1.07 1.66
N THR A 110 -17.97 -1.93 2.25
CA THR A 110 -18.44 -3.10 2.99
C THR A 110 -19.26 -2.66 4.20
N SER A 111 -20.25 -3.49 4.58
CA SER A 111 -21.04 -3.24 5.79
C SER A 111 -20.14 -3.31 7.03
N LYS A 112 -20.51 -2.58 8.09
CA LYS A 112 -19.77 -2.64 9.37
C LYS A 112 -19.67 -4.08 9.93
N PRO A 113 -20.76 -4.89 9.93
CA PRO A 113 -20.69 -6.28 10.37
C PRO A 113 -19.68 -7.09 9.54
N LYS A 114 -19.73 -6.99 8.21
CA LYS A 114 -18.82 -7.73 7.35
C LYS A 114 -17.35 -7.32 7.53
N ALA A 115 -17.10 -6.04 7.73
CA ALA A 115 -15.77 -5.53 8.03
C ALA A 115 -15.25 -6.07 9.38
N LYS A 116 -16.14 -6.33 10.35
CA LYS A 116 -15.80 -6.88 11.66
C LYS A 116 -15.44 -8.36 11.54
N GLU A 117 -16.22 -9.14 10.82
CA GLU A 117 -15.90 -10.55 10.49
C GLU A 117 -14.53 -10.66 9.83
N ASN A 118 -14.29 -9.88 8.78
CA ASN A 118 -13.00 -9.88 8.06
C ASN A 118 -11.83 -9.55 9.00
N MET A 119 -12.06 -8.67 9.97
CA MET A 119 -11.04 -8.31 10.95
C MET A 119 -10.79 -9.45 11.94
N ILE A 120 -11.84 -10.10 12.45
CA ILE A 120 -11.70 -11.26 13.35
C ILE A 120 -10.92 -12.38 12.66
N VAL A 121 -11.26 -12.69 11.41
CA VAL A 121 -10.54 -13.68 10.61
C VAL A 121 -9.08 -13.29 10.44
N ARG A 122 -8.80 -12.00 10.20
CA ARG A 122 -7.43 -11.51 10.08
C ARG A 122 -6.65 -11.65 11.40
N VAL A 123 -7.24 -11.26 12.52
CA VAL A 123 -6.60 -11.38 13.85
C VAL A 123 -6.31 -12.84 14.18
N ARG A 124 -7.25 -13.74 13.87
CA ARG A 124 -7.03 -15.19 14.03
C ARG A 124 -5.83 -15.67 13.22
N LYS A 125 -5.74 -15.29 11.94
CA LYS A 125 -4.58 -15.61 11.09
C LYS A 125 -3.26 -15.00 11.58
N GLU A 126 -3.32 -13.84 12.24
CA GLU A 126 -2.15 -13.22 12.86
C GLU A 126 -1.71 -14.00 14.11
N MET A 127 -2.65 -14.51 14.92
CA MET A 127 -2.37 -15.37 16.07
C MET A 127 -1.85 -16.76 15.67
N GLU A 128 -2.39 -17.35 14.60
CA GLU A 128 -1.98 -18.65 14.04
C GLU A 128 -0.65 -18.55 13.24
N GLY A 129 0.00 -17.38 13.19
CA GLY A 129 1.25 -17.18 12.44
C GLY A 129 1.13 -17.19 10.92
N MET A 130 -0.07 -17.43 10.37
CA MET A 130 -0.34 -17.43 8.92
C MET A 130 -0.19 -16.04 8.27
N CYS A 131 -0.27 -14.96 9.04
CA CYS A 131 -0.12 -13.60 8.54
C CYS A 131 0.70 -12.74 9.50
N LYS A 132 1.64 -11.93 8.97
CA LYS A 132 2.39 -10.98 9.78
C LYS A 132 1.49 -9.80 10.21
N PRO A 133 1.59 -9.33 11.47
CA PRO A 133 0.90 -8.13 11.89
C PRO A 133 1.40 -6.91 11.10
N LYS A 134 0.52 -5.94 10.88
CA LYS A 134 0.90 -4.70 10.19
C LYS A 134 1.87 -3.91 11.06
N LYS A 135 3.10 -3.72 10.57
CA LYS A 135 4.06 -2.79 11.17
C LYS A 135 3.73 -1.36 10.74
N HIS A 136 3.45 -0.50 11.72
CA HIS A 136 3.14 0.92 11.50
C HIS A 136 4.32 1.85 11.83
N HIS A 137 5.52 1.31 12.00
CA HIS A 137 6.74 2.05 12.32
C HIS A 137 7.95 1.47 11.57
N GLY A 138 8.96 2.29 11.35
CA GLY A 138 10.27 1.86 10.84
C GLY A 138 11.11 1.15 11.92
N ASN A 139 12.41 1.04 11.68
CA ASN A 139 13.34 0.71 12.76
C ASN A 139 13.34 1.85 13.80
N PHE A 140 13.41 1.54 15.10
CA PHE A 140 13.40 2.55 16.16
C PHE A 140 14.65 3.44 16.14
N ASP A 141 15.77 2.93 15.62
CA ASP A 141 17.01 3.69 15.44
C ASP A 141 16.88 4.82 14.41
N ASN A 142 15.86 4.76 13.55
CA ASN A 142 15.59 5.81 12.58
C ASN A 142 14.90 7.04 13.19
N TYR A 143 14.60 7.02 14.49
CA TYR A 143 13.88 8.07 15.18
C TYR A 143 14.75 8.67 16.29
N ILE A 144 14.75 10.00 16.35
CA ILE A 144 15.48 10.82 17.31
C ILE A 144 14.45 11.42 18.28
N PHE A 145 14.59 11.09 19.56
CA PHE A 145 13.87 11.66 20.70
C PHE A 145 14.53 11.20 22.00
N GLU A 146 14.20 11.85 23.12
CA GLU A 146 14.72 11.50 24.44
C GLU A 146 14.08 10.20 24.95
N LYS A 147 14.65 9.05 24.58
CA LYS A 147 14.11 7.70 24.85
C LYS A 147 13.96 7.42 26.35
N GLU A 148 14.99 7.73 27.14
CA GLU A 148 15.06 7.43 28.57
C GLU A 148 14.01 8.24 29.35
N LYS A 149 14.02 9.56 29.21
CA LYS A 149 13.01 10.45 29.81
C LYS A 149 11.59 10.07 29.42
N PHE A 150 11.38 9.61 28.19
CA PHE A 150 10.06 9.11 27.76
C PHE A 150 9.64 7.84 28.50
N LEU A 151 10.56 6.89 28.71
CA LEU A 151 10.26 5.66 29.43
C LEU A 151 10.00 5.93 30.92
N GLU A 152 10.76 6.84 31.54
CA GLU A 152 10.52 7.31 32.91
C GLU A 152 9.13 7.95 33.04
N GLU A 153 8.79 8.89 32.14
CA GLU A 153 7.49 9.55 32.17
C GLU A 153 6.35 8.54 32.00
N ILE A 154 6.45 7.61 31.06
CA ILE A 154 5.38 6.63 30.84
C ILE A 154 5.27 5.61 31.97
N SER A 155 6.39 5.15 32.53
CA SER A 155 6.38 4.18 33.64
C SER A 155 5.83 4.77 34.93
N SER A 156 5.97 6.09 35.13
CA SER A 156 5.39 6.81 36.26
C SER A 156 3.86 6.95 36.21
N LEU A 157 3.23 6.73 35.05
CA LEU A 157 1.80 6.91 34.88
C LEU A 157 1.00 5.74 35.46
N SER A 158 -0.02 6.05 36.26
CA SER A 158 -0.92 5.06 36.81
C SER A 158 -1.80 4.41 35.73
N ALA A 159 -2.20 3.16 35.99
CA ALA A 159 -3.18 2.47 35.16
C ALA A 159 -4.50 3.27 35.08
N GLY A 160 -5.07 3.36 33.88
CA GLY A 160 -6.29 4.13 33.60
C GLY A 160 -6.05 5.58 33.17
N SER A 161 -4.82 6.10 33.30
CA SER A 161 -4.47 7.46 32.87
C SER A 161 -4.81 7.72 31.40
N ASN A 162 -5.26 8.95 31.10
CA ASN A 162 -5.62 9.37 29.75
C ASN A 162 -4.37 9.78 28.95
N VAL A 163 -3.77 8.82 28.26
CA VAL A 163 -2.55 9.03 27.46
C VAL A 163 -2.89 9.41 26.02
N ASN A 164 -2.48 10.60 25.60
CA ASN A 164 -2.52 11.02 24.19
C ASN A 164 -1.15 10.89 23.53
N TRP A 165 -0.91 9.76 22.87
CA TRP A 165 0.35 9.45 22.19
C TRP A 165 0.81 10.51 21.18
N SER A 166 -0.11 11.17 20.48
CA SER A 166 0.22 12.23 19.52
C SER A 166 0.63 13.53 20.20
N ALA A 167 0.15 13.78 21.42
CA ALA A 167 0.59 14.90 22.25
C ALA A 167 1.96 14.61 22.86
N LEU A 168 2.17 13.41 23.42
CA LEU A 168 3.48 12.99 23.90
C LEU A 168 4.55 13.05 22.80
N ALA A 169 4.22 12.61 21.59
CA ALA A 169 5.15 12.69 20.46
C ALA A 169 5.51 14.12 20.03
N ARG A 170 4.68 15.12 20.38
CA ARG A 170 5.02 16.53 20.23
C ARG A 170 5.88 17.04 21.39
N LYS A 171 5.59 16.59 22.62
CA LYS A 171 6.37 16.94 23.82
C LYS A 171 7.83 16.49 23.71
N PHE A 172 8.05 15.26 23.25
CA PHE A 172 9.38 14.66 23.07
C PHE A 172 10.02 14.95 21.70
N ASP A 173 9.44 15.86 20.91
CA ASP A 173 9.91 16.27 19.58
C ASP A 173 10.40 15.10 18.69
N VAL A 174 9.53 14.10 18.51
CA VAL A 174 9.91 12.89 17.77
C VAL A 174 10.17 13.21 16.29
N LYS A 175 11.41 13.02 15.87
CA LYS A 175 11.87 13.26 14.51
C LYS A 175 12.50 12.01 13.90
N THR A 176 12.63 12.00 12.59
CA THR A 176 13.43 11.00 11.87
C THR A 176 14.90 11.42 11.80
N ILE A 177 15.82 10.53 11.41
CA ILE A 177 17.24 10.87 11.16
C ILE A 177 17.38 12.08 10.22
N LYS A 178 16.45 12.25 9.27
CA LYS A 178 16.42 13.39 8.34
C LYS A 178 15.84 14.68 8.95
N ASN A 179 15.71 14.74 10.27
CA ASN A 179 15.12 15.84 11.03
C ASN A 179 13.65 16.18 10.64
N GLN A 180 12.93 15.25 10.02
CA GLN A 180 11.52 15.43 9.62
C GLN A 180 10.57 14.84 10.66
N VAL A 181 9.46 15.53 10.90
CA VAL A 181 8.40 15.09 11.82
C VAL A 181 7.56 13.98 11.16
N PRO A 182 7.54 12.74 11.69
CA PRO A 182 6.77 11.66 11.10
C PRO A 182 5.26 11.87 11.32
N THR A 183 4.46 11.63 10.27
CA THR A 183 2.99 11.72 10.34
C THR A 183 2.38 10.75 11.36
N ASN A 184 3.04 9.61 11.57
CA ASN A 184 2.66 8.55 12.51
C ASN A 184 3.41 8.62 13.86
N ARG A 185 4.01 9.76 14.22
CA ARG A 185 4.84 9.92 15.43
C ARG A 185 4.23 9.36 16.73
N GLY A 186 2.93 9.51 16.94
CA GLY A 186 2.26 8.95 18.13
C GLY A 186 2.24 7.42 18.13
N GLN A 187 2.11 6.78 16.97
CA GLN A 187 2.20 5.32 16.86
C GLN A 187 3.62 4.83 17.09
N VAL A 188 4.62 5.60 16.68
CA VAL A 188 6.04 5.28 16.92
C VAL A 188 6.31 5.20 18.43
N LEU A 189 5.94 6.21 19.21
CA LEU A 189 6.12 6.19 20.67
C LEU A 189 5.34 5.07 21.35
N MET A 190 4.08 4.86 20.95
CA MET A 190 3.27 3.79 21.49
C MET A 190 3.92 2.41 21.26
N MET A 191 4.48 2.18 20.08
CA MET A 191 5.16 0.92 19.76
C MET A 191 6.52 0.81 20.44
N PHE A 192 7.22 1.92 20.64
CA PHE A 192 8.47 1.96 21.40
C PHE A 192 8.24 1.63 22.88
N ALA A 193 7.19 2.16 23.50
CA ALA A 193 6.80 1.77 24.86
C ALA A 193 6.50 0.26 24.93
N LYS A 194 5.75 -0.29 23.96
CA LYS A 194 5.46 -1.73 23.88
C LYS A 194 6.70 -2.61 23.70
N SER A 195 7.72 -2.13 22.98
CA SER A 195 8.96 -2.89 22.80
C SER A 195 9.86 -2.86 24.04
N ASN A 196 9.59 -1.98 24.99
CA ASN A 196 10.25 -1.90 26.30
C ASN A 196 9.32 -2.41 27.41
N ASP A 197 8.51 -3.42 27.10
CA ASP A 197 7.61 -4.14 28.03
C ASP A 197 6.57 -3.29 28.79
N ILE A 198 6.32 -2.05 28.37
CA ILE A 198 5.25 -1.24 28.95
C ILE A 198 3.90 -1.73 28.41
N ASN A 199 3.00 -2.10 29.32
CA ASN A 199 1.64 -2.47 28.97
C ASN A 199 0.80 -1.25 28.57
N VAL A 200 0.90 -0.85 27.30
CA VAL A 200 0.14 0.27 26.72
C VAL A 200 -1.39 0.11 26.85
N TYR A 201 -1.90 -1.11 27.04
CA TYR A 201 -3.34 -1.34 27.21
C TYR A 201 -3.87 -0.98 28.60
N GLN A 202 -2.98 -0.70 29.56
CA GLN A 202 -3.37 -0.22 30.89
C GLN A 202 -3.83 1.23 30.88
N PHE A 203 -3.42 2.02 29.88
CA PHE A 203 -3.82 3.41 29.74
C PHE A 203 -5.17 3.53 29.03
N ASN A 204 -5.91 4.61 29.29
CA ASN A 204 -7.17 4.92 28.62
C ASN A 204 -8.25 3.83 28.77
N THR A 205 -8.34 3.20 29.95
CA THR A 205 -9.34 2.15 30.22
C THR A 205 -10.76 2.70 30.20
N GLN A 206 -10.97 3.93 30.67
CA GLN A 206 -12.27 4.60 30.74
C GLN A 206 -12.66 5.30 29.43
N SER A 207 -11.68 5.80 28.67
CA SER A 207 -11.94 6.49 27.40
C SER A 207 -12.09 5.47 26.27
N ARG A 208 -13.15 5.60 25.47
CA ARG A 208 -13.57 4.62 24.44
C ARG A 208 -12.60 4.47 23.25
N LEU A 209 -11.35 4.96 23.32
CA LEU A 209 -10.56 5.31 22.13
C LEU A 209 -9.04 5.07 22.17
N SER A 210 -8.43 4.62 23.25
CA SER A 210 -7.01 4.22 23.22
C SER A 210 -6.83 2.83 23.81
N GLY A 211 -6.09 1.97 23.12
CA GLY A 211 -5.79 0.62 23.58
C GLY A 211 -6.92 -0.40 23.45
N ARG A 212 -8.17 -0.07 23.81
CA ARG A 212 -9.30 -1.01 23.80
C ARG A 212 -9.91 -1.20 22.40
N ASP A 213 -9.80 -2.44 21.92
CA ASP A 213 -10.42 -3.03 20.75
C ASP A 213 -10.16 -2.37 19.39
N TYR A 214 -9.10 -2.85 18.74
CA TYR A 214 -8.98 -2.82 17.28
C TYR A 214 -10.28 -3.34 16.61
N ILE A 215 -10.99 -4.27 17.28
CA ILE A 215 -12.26 -4.90 16.87
C ILE A 215 -13.45 -3.93 16.91
N ARG A 216 -13.46 -2.95 17.81
CA ARG A 216 -14.53 -1.93 17.91
C ARG A 216 -14.33 -0.78 16.94
N ARG A 217 -13.08 -0.54 16.49
CA ARG A 217 -12.71 0.47 15.47
C ARG A 217 -12.72 -0.05 14.04
N VAL A 218 -13.52 -1.08 13.78
CA VAL A 218 -13.73 -1.57 12.42
C VAL A 218 -14.32 -0.47 11.55
N LYS A 219 -13.50 0.04 10.62
CA LYS A 219 -13.93 0.97 9.58
C LYS A 219 -14.48 0.18 8.40
N ARG A 220 -15.51 0.72 7.75
CA ARG A 220 -15.98 0.19 6.46
C ARG A 220 -14.84 0.29 5.45
N VAL A 221 -14.65 -0.75 4.65
CA VAL A 221 -13.59 -0.82 3.63
C VAL A 221 -14.22 -0.60 2.27
N LYS A 222 -13.55 0.11 1.36
CA LYS A 222 -14.04 0.25 -0.02
C LYS A 222 -14.21 -1.13 -0.66
N LYS A 223 -15.31 -1.34 -1.37
CA LYS A 223 -15.49 -2.57 -2.16
C LYS A 223 -14.44 -2.62 -3.26
N LYS A 224 -13.92 -3.82 -3.50
CA LYS A 224 -12.99 -4.10 -4.59
C LYS A 224 -13.74 -4.75 -5.74
N LEU A 225 -13.40 -4.34 -6.96
CA LEU A 225 -13.72 -5.05 -8.20
C LEU A 225 -12.83 -6.28 -8.34
N LEU A 226 -13.38 -7.36 -8.90
CA LEU A 226 -12.66 -8.58 -9.28
C LEU A 226 -11.80 -9.18 -8.16
N LYS A 227 -12.46 -9.49 -7.02
CA LYS A 227 -11.97 -10.18 -5.81
C LYS A 227 -10.72 -9.62 -5.11
N THR A 228 -9.80 -8.88 -5.74
CA THR A 228 -8.59 -8.38 -5.06
C THR A 228 -7.88 -7.16 -5.65
N LYS A 229 -8.01 -6.84 -6.95
CA LYS A 229 -7.02 -5.99 -7.64
C LYS A 229 -7.40 -4.52 -7.85
N VAL A 230 -8.67 -4.20 -8.10
CA VAL A 230 -9.09 -2.83 -8.43
C VAL A 230 -10.10 -2.33 -7.40
N THR A 231 -9.93 -1.09 -6.91
CA THR A 231 -10.88 -0.49 -5.96
C THR A 231 -12.00 0.17 -6.74
N MET A 232 -13.26 0.02 -6.29
CA MET A 232 -14.38 0.72 -6.92
C MET A 232 -14.13 2.24 -6.98
N PRO A 233 -14.53 2.91 -8.09
CA PRO A 233 -14.78 4.34 -8.08
C PRO A 233 -15.52 4.75 -6.82
N LEU A 234 -15.01 5.75 -6.10
CA LEU A 234 -15.71 6.27 -4.94
C LEU A 234 -16.11 7.72 -5.21
N PRO A 235 -17.41 8.04 -5.24
CA PRO A 235 -17.87 9.42 -5.34
C PRO A 235 -17.33 10.29 -4.18
N ARG A 236 -17.21 11.60 -4.41
CA ARG A 236 -16.82 12.58 -3.39
C ARG A 236 -17.75 12.49 -2.18
N SER A 237 -17.27 12.87 -1.00
CA SER A 237 -18.17 12.96 0.16
C SER A 237 -19.12 14.14 0.00
N ALA A 238 -20.31 14.07 0.60
CA ALA A 238 -21.27 15.16 0.57
C ALA A 238 -20.66 16.49 1.07
N LYS A 239 -19.73 16.45 2.04
CA LYS A 239 -19.00 17.64 2.52
C LYS A 239 -18.14 18.28 1.44
N LYS A 240 -17.39 17.47 0.68
CA LYS A 240 -16.56 17.97 -0.42
C LYS A 240 -17.43 18.48 -1.56
N LEU A 241 -18.47 17.73 -1.90
CA LEU A 241 -19.43 18.11 -2.94
C LEU A 241 -20.09 19.44 -2.64
N ARG A 242 -20.53 19.65 -1.39
CA ARG A 242 -21.08 20.93 -0.93
C ARG A 242 -20.09 22.08 -1.05
N ALA A 243 -18.82 21.85 -0.71
CA ALA A 243 -17.79 22.87 -0.84
C ALA A 243 -17.59 23.28 -2.30
N VAL A 244 -17.55 22.32 -3.22
CA VAL A 244 -17.40 22.63 -4.66
C VAL A 244 -18.63 23.33 -5.21
N VAL A 245 -19.84 22.84 -4.94
CA VAL A 245 -21.09 23.51 -5.36
C VAL A 245 -21.17 24.93 -4.81
N LYS A 246 -20.79 25.16 -3.54
CA LYS A 246 -20.75 26.51 -2.96
C LYS A 246 -19.77 27.42 -3.71
N THR A 247 -18.60 26.89 -4.07
CA THR A 247 -17.59 27.63 -4.83
C THR A 247 -18.13 27.99 -6.22
N GLN A 248 -18.71 27.03 -6.94
CA GLN A 248 -19.32 27.25 -8.27
C GLN A 248 -20.51 28.22 -8.26
N VAL A 249 -21.28 28.27 -7.17
CA VAL A 249 -22.35 29.27 -7.00
C VAL A 249 -21.76 30.67 -6.80
N ASN A 250 -20.71 30.78 -5.98
CA ASN A 250 -20.01 32.04 -5.75
C ASN A 250 -19.34 32.57 -7.03
N ASP A 251 -18.75 31.66 -7.83
CA ASP A 251 -18.08 31.98 -9.09
C ASP A 251 -19.08 32.23 -10.24
N GLY A 252 -20.38 32.14 -9.98
CA GLY A 252 -21.44 32.36 -10.98
C GLY A 252 -21.57 31.24 -12.04
N THR A 253 -20.82 30.15 -11.90
CA THR A 253 -20.91 28.99 -12.81
C THR A 253 -22.25 28.27 -12.67
N ILE A 254 -22.76 28.14 -11.44
CA ILE A 254 -24.11 27.66 -11.16
C ILE A 254 -25.00 28.85 -10.83
N LYS A 255 -25.98 29.12 -11.71
CA LYS A 255 -26.99 30.15 -11.46
C LYS A 255 -28.07 29.60 -10.52
N VAL A 256 -28.17 30.21 -9.34
CA VAL A 256 -29.27 29.94 -8.38
C VAL A 256 -30.35 31.00 -8.60
N GLY A 257 -31.60 30.58 -8.65
CA GLY A 257 -32.74 31.50 -8.76
C GLY A 257 -32.77 32.51 -7.61
N ARG A 258 -33.21 33.73 -7.89
CA ARG A 258 -33.42 34.74 -6.85
C ARG A 258 -34.71 34.40 -6.08
N PRO A 259 -34.73 34.60 -4.75
CA PRO A 259 -35.98 34.48 -4.00
C PRO A 259 -36.98 35.53 -4.52
N ILE A 260 -38.15 35.07 -4.95
CA ILE A 260 -39.22 35.95 -5.47
C ILE A 260 -40.08 36.49 -4.30
N ALA A 261 -40.14 35.77 -3.19
CA ALA A 261 -40.84 36.19 -1.98
C ALA A 261 -39.84 36.32 -0.81
N PRO A 262 -39.92 37.39 -0.01
CA PRO A 262 -39.16 37.49 1.22
C PRO A 262 -39.59 36.37 2.16
N LYS A 263 -38.61 35.67 2.73
CA LYS A 263 -38.88 34.66 3.75
C LYS A 263 -39.09 35.43 5.06
N ASN A 264 -40.32 35.45 5.58
CA ASN A 264 -40.58 36.02 6.91
C ASN A 264 -39.74 35.24 7.93
N ILE A 265 -38.65 35.85 8.38
CA ILE A 265 -37.91 35.38 9.54
C ILE A 265 -38.68 35.97 10.73
N LEU A 266 -39.47 35.13 11.40
CA LEU A 266 -39.98 35.48 12.72
C LEU A 266 -38.77 35.50 13.66
N ASP A 267 -38.48 36.67 14.21
CA ASP A 267 -37.49 36.87 15.27
C ASP A 267 -37.86 36.08 16.54
#